data_AF-A0A848FG29-F1
#
_entry.id   AF-A0A848FG29-F1
#
_cell.length_a   1.000
_cell.length_b   1.000
_cell.length_c   1.000
_cell.angle_alpha   90.00
_cell.angle_beta   90.00
_cell.angle_gamma   90.00
#
_symmetry.space_group_name_H-M   'P 1'
#
loop_
_entity.id
_entity.type
_entity.pdbx_description
1 polymer ?
#
loop_
_entity_poly.entity_id
_entity_poly.type
_entity_poly.pdbx_seq_one_letter_code
_entity_poly.pdbx_strand_id
1 'polypeptide(L)'
;MIHLQATIPDGVNFEDLRLSRDIRDGSVIFDTQPIEAICQASGFDMEELVKGPDPIICALISAWYQEHLKRGGAPDPVQEDLMEETRLEQERGGGFSYAPGHA
;
A
#
# COMPACT_ATOMS: atom_id res chain seq x y z
N MET A 1 2.94 -17.94 -7.56
CA MET A 1 3.33 -16.95 -6.54
C MET A 1 4.13 -15.89 -7.26
N ILE A 2 3.60 -14.67 -7.34
CA ILE A 2 4.29 -13.54 -8.00
C ILE A 2 5.42 -13.11 -7.07
N HIS A 3 6.62 -12.91 -7.61
CA HIS A 3 7.77 -12.42 -6.86
C HIS A 3 8.05 -10.97 -7.31
N LEU A 4 7.70 -10.01 -6.47
CA LEU A 4 7.91 -8.58 -6.72
C LEU A 4 9.22 -8.15 -6.05
N GLN A 5 10.11 -7.49 -6.80
CA GLN A 5 11.35 -6.92 -6.27
C GLN A 5 11.41 -5.43 -6.61
N ALA A 6 11.17 -4.59 -5.61
CA ALA A 6 11.23 -3.14 -5.73
C ALA A 6 12.55 -2.58 -5.18
N THR A 7 13.10 -1.59 -5.87
CA THR A 7 14.22 -0.77 -5.42
C THR A 7 13.67 0.49 -4.77
N ILE A 8 13.97 0.69 -3.48
CA ILE A 8 13.64 1.95 -2.78
C ILE A 8 14.81 2.92 -3.01
N PRO A 9 14.60 4.06 -3.68
CA PRO A 9 15.66 5.04 -3.91
C PRO A 9 16.15 5.68 -2.60
N ASP A 10 17.40 6.14 -2.58
CA ASP A 10 17.92 6.92 -1.46
C ASP A 10 17.10 8.19 -1.24
N GLY A 11 16.77 8.47 0.03
CA GLY A 11 15.98 9.65 0.42
C GLY A 11 14.47 9.50 0.23
N VAL A 12 13.98 8.35 -0.26
CA VAL A 12 12.56 8.03 -0.29
C VAL A 12 12.20 7.22 0.95
N ASN A 13 11.36 7.79 1.81
CA ASN A 13 10.94 7.18 3.07
C ASN A 13 9.46 6.77 3.01
N PHE A 14 9.07 5.80 3.83
CA PHE A 14 7.68 5.35 3.86
C PHE A 14 6.71 6.48 4.27
N GLU A 15 7.13 7.32 5.22
CA GLU A 15 6.35 8.49 5.67
C GLU A 15 6.04 9.51 4.58
N ASP A 16 6.81 9.52 3.48
CA ASP A 16 6.55 10.39 2.33
C ASP A 16 5.24 10.01 1.61
N LEU A 17 4.72 8.79 1.81
CA LEU A 17 3.39 8.39 1.32
C LEU A 17 2.27 9.20 1.95
N ARG A 18 2.47 9.76 3.16
CA ARG A 18 1.47 10.55 3.89
C ARG A 18 0.11 9.86 3.91
N LEU A 19 0.11 8.59 4.32
CA LEU A 19 -1.10 7.78 4.32
C LEU A 19 -2.19 8.44 5.15
N SER A 20 -3.39 8.45 4.58
CA SER A 20 -4.59 8.95 5.24
C SER A 20 -5.82 8.20 4.72
N ARG A 21 -6.94 8.36 5.42
CA ARG A 21 -8.24 7.81 5.03
C ARG A 21 -9.18 8.96 4.65
N ASP A 22 -9.89 8.82 3.53
CA ASP A 22 -10.99 9.72 3.22
C ASP A 22 -12.11 9.50 4.25
N ILE A 23 -12.52 10.58 4.92
CA ILE A 23 -13.53 10.51 5.98
C ILE A 23 -14.93 10.14 5.48
N ARG A 24 -15.18 10.20 4.17
CA ARG A 24 -16.51 9.97 3.57
C ARG A 24 -16.75 8.51 3.25
N ASP A 25 -15.72 7.83 2.73
CA ASP A 25 -15.86 6.46 2.22
C ASP A 25 -14.78 5.49 2.71
N GLY A 26 -13.82 5.97 3.51
CA GLY A 26 -12.73 5.15 4.06
C GLY A 26 -11.64 4.79 3.04
N SER A 27 -11.66 5.38 1.84
CA SER A 27 -10.64 5.15 0.83
C SER A 27 -9.26 5.58 1.33
N VAL A 28 -8.22 4.83 0.96
CA VAL A 28 -6.84 5.17 1.28
C VAL A 28 -6.36 6.26 0.33
N ILE A 29 -5.85 7.35 0.90
CA ILE A 29 -5.24 8.47 0.17
C ILE A 29 -3.75 8.46 0.49
N PHE A 30 -2.91 8.64 -0.54
CA PHE A 30 -1.46 8.73 -0.41
C PHE A 30 -0.86 9.64 -1.49
N ASP A 31 0.33 10.15 -1.22
CA ASP A 31 1.15 10.88 -2.18
C ASP A 31 1.74 9.89 -3.21
N THR A 32 1.55 10.14 -4.50
CA THR A 32 2.04 9.23 -5.55
C THR A 32 3.53 9.37 -5.83
N GLN A 33 4.15 10.49 -5.43
CA GLN A 33 5.56 10.76 -5.74
C GLN A 33 6.54 9.67 -5.27
N PRO A 34 6.42 9.12 -4.04
CA PRO A 34 7.30 8.03 -3.60
C PRO A 34 7.12 6.75 -4.42
N ILE A 35 5.88 6.43 -4.81
CA ILE A 35 5.59 5.25 -5.63
C ILE A 35 6.16 5.44 -7.04
N GLU A 36 5.99 6.63 -7.63
CA GLU A 36 6.56 6.97 -8.94
C GLU A 36 8.09 6.83 -8.93
N ALA A 37 8.76 7.29 -7.86
CA ALA A 37 10.21 7.16 -7.69
C ALA A 37 10.64 5.68 -7.59
N ILE A 38 9.91 4.86 -6.84
CA ILE A 38 10.14 3.41 -6.75
C ILE A 38 9.93 2.74 -8.10
N CYS A 39 8.85 3.08 -8.82
CA CYS A 39 8.57 2.55 -10.15
C CYS A 39 9.71 2.87 -11.12
N GLN A 40 10.19 4.12 -11.14
CA GLN A 40 11.31 4.53 -11.97
C GLN A 40 12.61 3.77 -11.63
N ALA A 41 12.92 3.59 -10.35
CA ALA A 41 14.12 2.87 -9.92
C ALA A 41 14.04 1.35 -10.10
N SER A 42 12.82 0.80 -10.13
CA SER A 42 12.57 -0.63 -10.26
C SER A 42 12.25 -1.06 -11.70
N GLY A 43 12.00 -0.11 -12.60
CA GLY A 43 11.55 -0.38 -13.97
C GLY A 43 10.10 -0.82 -14.05
N PHE A 44 9.24 -0.41 -13.10
CA PHE A 44 7.81 -0.70 -13.13
C PHE A 44 7.05 0.37 -13.91
N ASP A 45 5.96 -0.05 -14.55
CA ASP A 45 4.98 0.87 -15.10
C ASP A 45 3.93 1.23 -14.03
N MET A 46 3.80 2.53 -13.74
CA MET A 46 2.89 3.04 -12.72
C MET A 46 1.41 2.77 -13.09
N GLU A 47 1.07 2.86 -14.36
CA GLU A 47 -0.31 2.63 -14.81
C GLU A 47 -0.68 1.16 -14.71
N GLU A 48 0.21 0.24 -15.09
CA GLU A 48 -0.01 -1.19 -14.88
C GLU A 48 -0.11 -1.55 -13.39
N LEU A 49 0.71 -0.91 -12.54
CA LEU A 49 0.74 -1.19 -11.11
C LEU A 49 -0.55 -0.76 -10.39
N VAL A 50 -1.20 0.32 -10.84
CA VAL A 50 -2.41 0.89 -10.23
C VAL A 50 -3.69 0.44 -10.92
N LYS A 51 -3.68 0.30 -12.25
CA LYS A 51 -4.88 0.04 -13.07
C LYS A 51 -4.79 -1.24 -13.89
N GLY A 52 -3.74 -2.03 -13.72
CA GLY A 52 -3.59 -3.32 -14.37
C GLY A 52 -4.71 -4.30 -14.00
N PRO A 53 -4.80 -5.44 -14.70
CA PRO A 53 -5.82 -6.46 -14.42
C PRO A 53 -5.73 -7.01 -12.99
N ASP A 54 -4.53 -7.01 -12.42
CA ASP A 54 -4.25 -7.36 -11.04
C ASP A 54 -3.43 -6.22 -10.40
N PRO A 55 -4.07 -5.14 -9.91
CA PRO A 55 -3.37 -4.02 -9.28
C PRO A 55 -2.56 -4.51 -8.08
N ILE A 56 -1.26 -4.28 -8.10
CA ILE A 56 -0.34 -4.73 -7.03
C ILE A 56 0.10 -3.59 -6.11
N ILE A 57 -0.42 -2.38 -6.29
CA ILE A 57 -0.07 -1.20 -5.48
C ILE A 57 -0.21 -1.46 -3.96
N CYS A 58 -1.31 -2.08 -3.52
CA CYS A 58 -1.51 -2.39 -2.10
C CYS A 58 -0.49 -3.41 -1.59
N ALA A 59 -0.10 -4.38 -2.42
CA ALA A 59 0.92 -5.37 -2.08
C ALA A 59 2.32 -4.74 -2.01
N LEU A 60 2.63 -3.80 -2.92
CA LEU A 60 3.86 -3.02 -2.87
C LEU A 60 3.95 -2.18 -1.59
N ILE A 61 2.91 -1.40 -1.27
CA ILE A 61 2.88 -0.56 -0.07
C ILE A 61 3.02 -1.43 1.19
N SER A 62 2.30 -2.55 1.26
CA SER A 62 2.39 -3.46 2.40
C SER A 62 3.78 -4.08 2.55
N ALA A 63 4.39 -4.53 1.45
CA ALA A 63 5.75 -5.08 1.48
C ALA A 63 6.80 -4.03 1.87
N TRP A 64 6.67 -2.80 1.35
CA TRP A 64 7.54 -1.69 1.71
C TRP A 64 7.39 -1.32 3.18
N TYR A 65 6.17 -1.28 3.71
CA TYR A 65 5.93 -1.01 5.13
C TYR A 65 6.60 -2.04 6.04
N GLN A 66 6.49 -3.33 5.70
CA GLN A 66 7.14 -4.38 6.47
C GLN A 66 8.66 -4.22 6.49
N GLU A 67 9.26 -3.79 5.37
CA GLU A 67 10.69 -3.50 5.31
C GLU A 67 11.07 -2.24 6.09
N HIS A 68 10.24 -1.19 6.04
CA HIS A 68 10.38 0.03 6.85
C HIS A 68 10.42 -0.29 8.34
N LEU A 69 9.50 -1.11 8.85
CA LEU A 69 9.48 -1.55 10.25
C LEU A 69 10.74 -2.36 10.61
N LYS A 70 11.19 -3.28 9.75
CA LYS A 70 12.43 -4.05 9.97
C LYS A 70 13.67 -3.17 10.09
N ARG A 71 13.66 -2.01 9.44
CA ARG A 71 14.75 -1.02 9.48
C ARG A 71 14.64 -0.07 10.67
N GLY A 72 13.67 -0.25 11.57
CA GLY A 72 13.45 0.59 12.73
C GLY A 72 12.63 1.84 12.43
N GLY A 73 11.93 1.86 11.30
CA GLY A 73 10.97 2.90 10.96
C GLY A 73 9.80 2.96 11.95
N ALA A 74 9.23 4.16 12.12
CA ALA A 74 8.07 4.34 12.99
C ALA A 74 6.82 3.68 12.40
N PRO A 75 5.96 3.07 13.24
CA PRO A 75 4.68 2.54 12.76
C PRO A 75 3.80 3.63 12.15
N ASP A 76 3.14 3.29 11.04
CA ASP A 76 2.16 4.15 10.39
C ASP A 76 0.74 3.70 10.80
N PRO A 77 -0.07 4.57 11.44
CA PRO A 77 -1.36 4.16 11.98
C PRO A 77 -2.35 3.69 10.92
N VAL A 78 -2.33 4.27 9.71
CA VAL A 78 -3.25 3.91 8.63
C VAL A 78 -2.91 2.54 8.08
N GLN A 79 -1.62 2.26 7.90
CA GLN A 79 -1.16 0.96 7.43
C GLN A 79 -1.34 -0.15 8.47
N GLU A 80 -1.15 0.13 9.77
CA GLU A 80 -1.47 -0.80 10.85
C GLU A 80 -2.96 -1.18 10.85
N ASP A 81 -3.85 -0.18 10.75
CA ASP A 81 -5.30 -0.41 10.67
C ASP A 81 -5.68 -1.28 9.46
N LEU A 82 -5.12 -0.99 8.28
CA LEU A 82 -5.35 -1.79 7.05
C LEU A 82 -4.90 -3.25 7.19
N MET A 83 -3.76 -3.47 7.82
CA MET A 83 -3.23 -4.82 8.05
C MET A 83 -4.09 -5.60 9.04
N GLU A 84 -4.59 -4.93 10.08
CA GLU A 84 -5.50 -5.53 11.05
C GLU A 84 -6.87 -5.85 10.42
N GLU A 85 -7.43 -4.95 9.60
CA GLU A 85 -8.63 -5.20 8.80
C GLU A 85 -8.46 -6.46 7.94
N THR A 86 -7.36 -6.53 7.19
CA THR A 86 -7.03 -7.69 6.33
C THR A 86 -6.92 -8.99 7.15
N ARG A 87 -6.29 -8.94 8.33
CA ARG A 87 -6.17 -10.10 9.22
C ARG A 87 -7.55 -10.58 9.70
N LEU A 88 -8.40 -9.65 10.14
CA LEU A 88 -9.75 -9.96 10.61
C LEU A 88 -10.64 -10.52 9.48
N GLU A 89 -10.51 -10.02 8.26
CA GLU A 89 -11.21 -10.55 7.09
C GLU A 89 -10.81 -12.00 6.75
N GLN A 90 -9.51 -12.31 6.84
CA GLN A 90 -8.99 -13.66 6.61
C GLN A 90 -9.48 -14.64 7.69
N GLU A 91 -9.49 -14.22 8.95
CA GLU A 91 -9.95 -15.06 10.08
C GLU A 91 -11.45 -15.37 10.03
N ARG A 92 -12.25 -14.47 9.45
CA ARG A 92 -13.70 -14.62 9.35
C ARG A 92 -14.17 -15.40 8.11
N GLY A 93 -13.26 -15.92 7.30
CA GLY A 93 -13.59 -16.85 6.23
C GLY A 93 -13.90 -16.23 4.86
N GLY A 94 -13.36 -15.04 4.55
CA GLY A 94 -13.17 -14.58 3.18
C GLY A 94 -13.98 -13.36 2.75
N GLY A 95 -13.23 -12.35 2.27
CA GLY A 95 -13.55 -11.57 1.09
C GLY A 95 -14.93 -10.95 1.00
N PHE A 96 -15.19 -9.92 1.79
CA PHE A 96 -16.15 -8.90 1.41
C PHE A 96 -15.39 -7.60 1.21
N SER A 97 -14.97 -7.34 -0.03
CA SER A 97 -14.67 -5.96 -0.43
C SER A 97 -15.91 -5.13 -0.10
N TYR A 98 -15.80 -4.22 0.87
CA TYR A 98 -16.71 -3.09 0.89
C TYR A 98 -16.47 -2.35 -0.43
N ALA A 99 -17.44 -2.45 -1.36
CA ALA A 99 -17.55 -1.42 -2.36
C ALA A 99 -17.77 -0.10 -1.61
N PRO A 100 -16.97 0.96 -1.87
CA PRO A 100 -17.24 2.25 -1.26
C PRO A 100 -18.62 2.74 -1.71
N GLY A 101 -19.44 3.16 -0.75
CA GLY A 101 -20.73 3.81 -0.98
C GLY A 101 -21.97 2.97 -0.68
N HIS A 102 -22.37 2.92 0.59
CA HIS A 102 -23.79 2.81 0.94
C HIS A 102 -24.09 3.70 2.16
N ALA A 103 -24.44 4.95 1.84
CA ALA A 103 -25.31 5.79 2.65
C ALA A 103 -26.49 6.22 1.77
#